data_AF-A0A1Y4DJ94-F1
#
_entry.id   AF-A0A1Y4DJ94-F1
#
_cell.length_a   1.000
_cell.length_b   1.000
_cell.length_c   1.000
_cell.angle_alpha   90.00
_cell.angle_beta   90.00
_cell.angle_gamma   90.00
#
_symmetry.space_group_name_H-M   'P 1'
#
loop_
_entity.id
_entity.type
_entity.pdbx_description
1 polymer ?
#
loop_
_entity_poly.entity_id
_entity_poly.type
_entity_poly.pdbx_seq_one_letter_code
_entity_poly.pdbx_strand_id
1 'polypeptide(L)'
;MLGTKIKKEEMLSEAYQQAAKWCNEHQAEMKLEGDYFVVVKTPAPAAPTAEELVQAKEAQMGLTRAVRELVLAENSGASEYVRKQAQEIEAMAAPLRE
;
A
#
# COMPACT_ATOMS: atom_id res chain seq x y z
N MET A 1 -2.45 16.19 20.43
CA MET A 1 -2.94 16.80 19.18
C MET A 1 -3.98 15.94 18.48
N LEU A 2 -3.90 14.61 18.55
CA LEU A 2 -5.05 13.75 18.21
C LEU A 2 -6.32 14.14 18.99
N GLY A 3 -7.45 14.21 18.30
CA GLY A 3 -8.76 14.60 18.85
C GLY A 3 -8.96 16.11 19.01
N THR A 4 -7.96 16.94 18.70
CA THR A 4 -8.09 18.39 18.74
C THR A 4 -9.14 18.85 17.72
N LYS A 5 -10.09 19.67 18.17
CA LYS A 5 -11.13 20.29 17.34
C LYS A 5 -10.81 21.76 17.13
N ILE A 6 -10.74 22.19 15.89
CA ILE A 6 -10.48 23.59 15.51
C ILE A 6 -11.69 24.06 14.71
N LYS A 7 -12.29 25.20 15.07
CA LYS A 7 -13.44 25.71 14.31
C LYS A 7 -13.02 26.00 12.88
N LYS A 8 -13.90 25.75 11.93
CA LYS A 8 -13.68 26.04 10.51
C LYS A 8 -13.36 27.52 10.26
N GLU A 9 -13.97 28.40 11.04
CA GLU A 9 -13.72 29.86 11.01
C GLU A 9 -12.28 30.22 11.42
N GLU A 10 -11.61 29.36 12.19
CA GLU A 10 -10.26 29.54 12.70
C GLU A 10 -9.20 28.81 11.84
N MET A 11 -9.53 28.50 10.57
CA MET A 11 -8.61 27.81 9.64
C MET A 11 -7.29 28.57 9.42
N LEU A 12 -7.27 29.89 9.61
CA LEU A 12 -6.06 30.72 9.49
C LEU A 12 -5.35 30.95 10.83
N SER A 13 -5.86 30.39 11.92
CA SER A 13 -5.27 30.56 13.25
C SER A 13 -3.92 29.84 13.36
N GLU A 14 -3.09 30.30 14.30
CA GLU A 14 -1.85 29.60 14.67
C GLU A 14 -2.13 28.17 15.15
N ALA A 15 -3.28 27.93 15.79
CA ALA A 15 -3.69 26.61 16.23
C ALA A 15 -3.90 25.64 15.05
N TYR A 16 -4.49 26.12 13.95
CA TYR A 16 -4.62 25.33 12.72
C TYR A 16 -3.26 25.01 12.11
N GLN A 17 -2.37 26.00 12.01
CA GLN A 17 -1.03 25.82 11.45
C GLN A 17 -0.18 24.84 12.27
N GLN A 18 -0.25 24.92 13.60
CA GLN A 18 0.43 23.98 14.51
C GLN A 18 -0.15 22.56 14.39
N ALA A 19 -1.47 22.43 14.30
CA ALA A 19 -2.12 21.13 14.10
C ALA A 19 -1.75 20.50 12.74
N ALA A 20 -1.74 21.29 11.66
CA ALA A 20 -1.33 20.83 10.33
C ALA A 20 0.13 20.38 10.31
N LYS A 21 1.04 21.14 10.95
CA LYS A 21 2.45 20.75 11.08
C LYS A 21 2.60 19.44 11.85
N TRP A 22 1.89 19.30 12.98
CA TRP A 22 1.92 18.09 13.78
C TRP A 22 1.41 16.87 13.00
N CYS A 23 0.34 17.05 12.20
CA CYS A 23 -0.22 16.00 11.34
C CYS A 23 0.80 15.41 10.37
N ASN A 24 1.59 16.28 9.71
CA ASN A 24 2.64 15.87 8.77
C ASN A 24 3.74 15.04 9.43
N GLU A 25 4.05 15.29 10.70
CA GLU A 25 5.11 14.59 11.44
C GLU A 25 4.63 13.29 12.10
N HIS A 26 3.31 13.11 12.31
CA HIS A 26 2.76 12.06 13.18
C HIS A 26 1.78 11.10 12.50
N GLN A 27 1.76 11.01 11.16
CA GLN A 27 0.80 10.19 10.40
C GLN A 27 -0.65 10.46 10.85
N ALA A 28 -1.00 11.74 10.89
CA ALA A 28 -2.34 12.20 11.21
C ALA A 28 -2.85 13.10 10.08
N GLU A 29 -4.16 13.25 10.00
CA GLU A 29 -4.84 14.12 9.05
C GLU A 29 -5.89 14.97 9.77
N MET A 30 -6.22 16.13 9.19
CA MET A 30 -7.29 16.98 9.69
C MET A 30 -8.56 16.71 8.89
N LYS A 31 -9.57 16.11 9.53
CA LYS A 31 -10.85 15.79 8.92
C LYS A 31 -11.90 16.83 9.30
N LEU A 32 -12.64 17.35 8.33
CA LEU A 32 -13.75 18.25 8.60
C LEU A 32 -14.99 17.46 9.05
N GLU A 33 -15.44 17.69 10.28
CA GLU A 33 -16.66 17.12 10.85
C GLU A 33 -17.57 18.26 11.31
N GLY A 34 -18.59 18.55 10.49
CA GLY A 34 -19.46 19.71 10.69
C GLY A 34 -18.67 21.03 10.60
N ASP A 35 -18.73 21.84 11.65
CA ASP A 35 -18.05 23.14 11.75
C ASP A 35 -16.64 23.06 12.35
N TYR A 36 -16.09 21.85 12.53
CA TYR A 36 -14.77 21.64 13.14
C TYR A 36 -13.84 20.81 12.26
N PHE A 37 -12.58 21.22 12.18
CA PHE A 37 -11.49 20.36 11.77
C PHE A 37 -11.01 19.55 12.98
N VAL A 38 -11.06 18.23 12.86
CA VAL A 38 -10.65 17.28 13.89
C VAL A 38 -9.37 16.58 13.44
N VAL A 39 -8.33 16.63 14.27
CA VAL A 39 -7.10 15.88 14.02
C VAL A 39 -7.36 14.41 14.32
N VAL A 40 -7.33 13.57 13.29
CA VAL A 40 -7.51 12.13 13.38
C VAL A 40 -6.25 11.43 12.93
N LYS A 41 -6.04 10.19 13.40
CA LYS A 41 -4.90 9.40 12.94
C LYS A 41 -5.17 8.99 11.48
N THR A 42 -4.19 9.14 10.61
CA THR A 42 -4.29 8.60 9.26
C THR A 42 -4.45 7.09 9.40
N PRO A 43 -5.51 6.49 8.83
CA PRO A 43 -5.65 5.04 8.86
C PRO A 43 -4.40 4.43 8.22
N ALA A 44 -3.86 3.38 8.83
CA ALA A 44 -2.80 2.62 8.19
C ALA A 44 -3.31 2.14 6.82
N PRO A 45 -2.46 2.13 5.78
CA PRO A 45 -2.85 1.50 4.52
C PRO A 45 -3.31 0.08 4.82
N ALA A 46 -4.35 -0.38 4.10
CA ALA A 46 -4.79 -1.75 4.23
C ALA A 46 -3.60 -2.69 3.99
N ALA A 47 -3.57 -3.81 4.70
CA ALA A 47 -2.60 -4.85 4.40
C ALA A 47 -2.78 -5.27 2.93
N PRO A 48 -1.69 -5.42 2.16
CA PRO A 48 -1.80 -5.71 0.76
C PRO A 48 -2.54 -7.02 0.56
N THR A 49 -3.45 -7.07 -0.42
CA THR A 49 -4.16 -8.29 -0.75
C THR A 49 -3.20 -9.32 -1.36
N ALA A 50 -3.64 -10.59 -1.42
CA ALA A 50 -2.84 -11.63 -2.06
C ALA A 50 -2.59 -11.31 -3.55
N GLU A 51 -3.57 -10.70 -4.24
CA GLU A 51 -3.42 -10.21 -5.62
C GLU A 51 -2.36 -9.12 -5.71
N GLU A 52 -2.37 -8.13 -4.80
CA GLU A 52 -1.40 -7.03 -4.78
C GLU A 52 0.02 -7.54 -4.49
N LEU A 53 0.16 -8.54 -3.61
CA LEU A 53 1.45 -9.18 -3.33
C LEU A 53 2.00 -9.94 -4.54
N VAL A 54 1.14 -10.65 -5.27
CA VAL A 54 1.51 -11.33 -6.51
C VAL A 54 1.95 -10.29 -7.54
N GLN A 55 1.16 -9.26 -7.79
CA GLN A 55 1.52 -8.19 -8.74
C GLN A 55 2.83 -7.49 -8.38
N ALA A 56 3.05 -7.18 -7.10
CA ALA A 56 4.29 -6.56 -6.65
C ALA A 56 5.52 -7.45 -6.93
N LYS A 57 5.40 -8.77 -6.68
CA LYS A 57 6.49 -9.72 -6.97
C LYS A 57 6.68 -9.95 -8.47
N GLU A 58 5.60 -9.99 -9.25
CA GLU A 58 5.68 -10.03 -10.71
C GLU A 58 6.43 -8.81 -11.27
N ALA A 59 6.11 -7.61 -10.77
CA ALA A 59 6.77 -6.37 -11.15
C ALA A 59 8.24 -6.31 -10.72
N GLN A 60 8.55 -6.78 -9.51
CA GLN A 60 9.91 -6.80 -8.98
C GLN A 60 10.83 -7.76 -9.76
N MET A 61 10.30 -8.94 -10.11
CA MET A 61 11.09 -10.00 -10.73
C MET A 61 10.98 -10.03 -12.26
N GLY A 62 10.10 -9.22 -12.85
CA GLY A 62 9.77 -9.28 -14.28
C GLY A 62 9.10 -10.60 -14.70
N LEU A 63 8.64 -11.40 -13.73
CA LEU A 63 8.07 -12.72 -13.93
C LEU A 63 6.54 -12.62 -14.00
N THR A 64 6.03 -11.94 -15.03
CA THR A 64 4.59 -11.94 -15.32
C THR A 64 4.08 -13.37 -15.54
N ARG A 65 2.77 -13.58 -15.48
CA ARG A 65 2.18 -14.90 -15.73
C ARG A 65 2.72 -15.60 -16.98
N ALA A 66 2.70 -14.91 -18.13
CA ALA A 66 3.18 -15.47 -19.38
C ALA A 66 4.68 -15.85 -19.31
N VAL A 67 5.48 -15.03 -18.63
CA VAL A 67 6.91 -15.31 -18.42
C VAL A 67 7.11 -16.50 -17.49
N ARG A 68 6.29 -16.67 -16.45
CA ARG A 68 6.36 -17.85 -15.58
C ARG A 68 6.03 -19.14 -16.31
N GLU A 69 4.99 -19.12 -17.14
CA GLU A 69 4.63 -20.28 -17.97
C GLU A 69 5.80 -20.68 -18.88
N LEU A 70 6.51 -19.70 -19.46
CA LEU A 70 7.73 -19.95 -20.25
C LEU A 70 8.92 -20.43 -19.40
N VAL A 71 9.15 -19.84 -18.23
CA VAL A 71 10.26 -20.21 -17.33
C VAL A 71 10.09 -21.62 -16.76
N LEU A 72 8.85 -22.01 -16.47
CA LEU A 72 8.50 -23.32 -15.91
C LEU A 72 8.32 -24.39 -17.00
N ALA A 73 8.30 -24.01 -18.28
CA ALA A 73 8.25 -24.96 -19.38
C ALA A 73 9.49 -25.87 -19.41
N GLU A 74 9.26 -27.10 -19.86
CA GLU A 74 10.34 -28.05 -20.11
C GLU A 74 11.29 -27.48 -21.17
N ASN A 75 12.59 -27.40 -20.84
CA ASN A 75 13.65 -26.79 -21.67
C ASN A 75 13.66 -25.24 -21.75
N SER A 76 13.09 -24.53 -20.78
CA SER A 76 13.12 -23.05 -20.73
C SER A 76 14.51 -22.40 -20.75
N GLY A 77 15.57 -23.16 -20.48
CA GLY A 77 16.94 -22.64 -20.33
C GLY A 77 17.12 -21.69 -19.13
N ALA A 78 16.06 -21.41 -18.37
CA ALA A 78 16.09 -20.54 -17.21
C ALA A 78 16.92 -21.15 -16.09
N SER A 79 17.64 -20.31 -15.34
CA SER A 79 18.41 -20.77 -14.19
C SER A 79 17.48 -21.30 -13.09
N GLU A 80 18.00 -22.20 -12.25
CA GLU A 80 17.27 -22.74 -11.10
C GLU A 80 16.78 -21.64 -10.15
N TYR A 81 17.55 -20.54 -10.01
CA TYR A 81 17.13 -19.37 -9.24
C TYR A 81 15.84 -18.75 -9.81
N VAL A 82 15.79 -18.50 -11.12
CA VAL A 82 14.63 -17.89 -11.79
C VAL A 82 13.43 -18.83 -11.76
N ARG A 83 13.66 -20.14 -11.92
CA ARG A 83 12.62 -21.18 -11.79
C ARG A 83 12.00 -21.20 -10.40
N LYS A 84 12.82 -21.17 -9.34
CA LYS A 84 12.33 -21.14 -7.96
C LYS A 84 11.49 -19.88 -7.70
N GLN A 85 11.94 -18.73 -8.18
CA GLN A 85 11.18 -17.48 -8.06
C GLN A 85 9.85 -17.53 -8.83
N ALA A 86 9.83 -18.13 -10.03
CA ALA A 86 8.60 -18.37 -10.77
C ALA A 86 7.66 -19.32 -10.02
N GLN A 87 8.15 -20.41 -9.45
CA GLN A 87 7.33 -21.34 -8.65
C GLN A 87 6.73 -20.66 -7.41
N GLU A 88 7.51 -19.83 -6.71
CA GLU A 88 7.03 -19.10 -5.53
C GLU A 88 5.87 -18.16 -5.91
N ILE A 89 6.03 -17.36 -6.98
CA ILE A 89 4.97 -16.47 -7.48
C ILE A 89 3.76 -17.28 -7.95
N GLU A 90 3.98 -18.40 -8.62
CA GLU A 90 2.91 -19.27 -9.10
C GLU A 90 2.11 -19.90 -7.96
N ALA A 91 2.77 -20.32 -6.87
CA ALA A 91 2.10 -20.87 -5.69
C ALA A 91 1.22 -19.82 -4.98
N MET A 92 1.63 -18.54 -4.96
CA MET A 92 0.79 -17.45 -4.44
C MET A 92 -0.35 -17.09 -5.39
N ALA A 93 -0.13 -17.21 -6.70
CA ALA A 93 -1.11 -16.84 -7.73
C ALA A 93 -2.17 -17.94 -8.00
N ALA A 94 -1.83 -19.21 -7.80
CA ALA A 94 -2.72 -20.35 -8.03
C ALA A 94 -4.07 -20.26 -7.29
N PRO A 95 -4.14 -19.96 -5.98
CA PRO A 95 -5.41 -19.86 -5.25
C PRO A 95 -6.27 -18.66 -5.68
N LEU A 96 -5.72 -17.69 -6.41
CA LEU A 96 -6.44 -16.50 -6.89
C LEU A 96 -7.18 -16.73 -8.21
N ARG A 97 -7.11 -17.95 -8.77
CA ARG A 97 -7.67 -18.29 -10.08
C ARG A 97 -9.01 -19.04 -10.01
N GLU A 98 -9.44 -19.41 -8.81
CA GLU A 98 -10.72 -20.10 -8.57
C GLU A 98 -11.92 -19.14 -8.57
#